data_AF-A0A533RY76-F1
#
_entry.id   AF-A0A533RY76-F1
#
_cell.length_a   1.000
_cell.length_b   1.000
_cell.length_c   1.000
_cell.angle_alpha   90.00
_cell.angle_beta   90.00
_cell.angle_gamma   90.00
#
_symmetry.space_group_name_H-M   'P 1'
#
loop_
_entity.id
_entity.type
_entity.pdbx_description
1 polymer ?
#
loop_
_entity_poly.entity_id
_entity_poly.type
_entity_poly.pdbx_seq_one_letter_code
_entity_poly.pdbx_strand_id
1 'polypeptide(L)'
;PEMVSLLAALRRGTFSASVLTAIFSFLAIYFLAESLDPFWAVLAGLIAGVLIGESTNYFTSYAYSPTKSISQASTTGAGATIIRGFANGLLSILPPFIFVVVALLVAYHFASFYGVAIAGIGMLSTLGITLATDAYGPVADNAGGIVEMSHLPPEIRERTDALDSLGNTTAATGKGFAIGSAALTALALSLSYAVAVKIVAVDQATGQVIFDPNLAEEMSLLSAPMIAGLLLGVMLPGIFCALTLTSVGKTTSLIVEEVRRQFREIDELWEGAARPEYGRCVDICTRAALKEMLIPSLMAIAAPLLVGFVLGKYALAGFLMGAIASGFLLAIALANSGGSWDNAKKWIERGNYGGKGSDAHKA
;
A
#
# COMPACT_ATOMS: atom_id res chain seq x y z
N PRO A 1 24.46 -10.32 11.00
CA PRO A 1 25.42 -9.23 10.67
C PRO A 1 25.18 -8.62 9.28
N GLU A 2 25.06 -9.43 8.23
CA GLU A 2 24.86 -8.97 6.84
C GLU A 2 23.47 -8.39 6.56
N MET A 3 22.43 -8.90 7.19
CA MET A 3 21.06 -8.46 6.91
C MET A 3 20.77 -7.03 7.43
N VAL A 4 21.39 -6.68 8.57
CA VAL A 4 21.33 -5.33 9.13
C VAL A 4 22.09 -4.33 8.26
N SER A 5 23.22 -4.75 7.66
CA SER A 5 23.99 -3.88 6.76
C SER A 5 23.29 -3.65 5.42
N LEU A 6 22.57 -4.64 4.90
CA LEU A 6 21.73 -4.50 3.70
C LEU A 6 20.54 -3.56 3.90
N LEU A 7 19.78 -3.72 4.99
CA LEU A 7 18.71 -2.77 5.36
C LEU A 7 19.26 -1.36 5.57
N ALA A 8 20.43 -1.24 6.20
CA ALA A 8 21.09 0.05 6.37
C ALA A 8 21.55 0.66 5.04
N ALA A 9 21.91 -0.14 4.02
CA ALA A 9 22.26 0.37 2.69
C ALA A 9 21.04 0.95 1.98
N LEU A 10 19.91 0.24 1.96
CA LEU A 10 18.69 0.73 1.32
C LEU A 10 18.11 1.95 2.04
N ARG A 11 18.10 1.94 3.38
CA ARG A 11 17.68 3.11 4.18
C ARG A 11 18.59 4.31 3.92
N ARG A 12 19.92 4.12 3.84
CA ARG A 12 20.81 5.22 3.46
C ARG A 12 20.44 5.81 2.12
N GLY A 13 20.10 4.99 1.13
CA GLY A 13 19.62 5.46 -0.19
C GLY A 13 18.37 6.34 -0.08
N THR A 14 17.33 5.89 0.63
CA THR A 14 16.08 6.64 0.78
C THR A 14 16.23 7.91 1.61
N PHE A 15 17.01 7.87 2.71
CA PHE A 15 17.30 9.04 3.53
C PHE A 15 18.17 10.06 2.77
N SER A 16 19.21 9.62 2.06
CA SER A 16 20.05 10.50 1.25
C SER A 16 19.23 11.16 0.13
N ALA A 17 18.38 10.40 -0.57
CA ALA A 17 17.48 10.96 -1.56
C ALA A 17 16.55 12.01 -0.94
N SER A 18 15.98 11.73 0.25
CA SER A 18 15.11 12.68 0.95
C SER A 18 15.86 13.96 1.32
N VAL A 19 17.07 13.86 1.88
CA VAL A 19 17.90 15.04 2.23
C VAL A 19 18.26 15.85 0.99
N LEU A 20 18.69 15.20 -0.09
CA LEU A 20 18.99 15.87 -1.35
C LEU A 20 17.75 16.55 -1.91
N THR A 21 16.60 15.89 -1.88
CA THR A 21 15.35 16.50 -2.32
C THR A 21 14.97 17.73 -1.49
N ALA A 22 15.13 17.68 -0.16
CA ALA A 22 14.89 18.86 0.68
C ALA A 22 15.81 20.03 0.29
N ILE A 23 17.11 19.77 0.07
CA ILE A 23 18.09 20.79 -0.32
C ILE A 23 17.74 21.37 -1.70
N PHE A 24 17.53 20.53 -2.70
CA PHE A 24 17.26 21.00 -4.06
C PHE A 24 15.88 21.65 -4.20
N SER A 25 14.88 21.18 -3.45
CA SER A 25 13.57 21.84 -3.38
C SER A 25 13.68 23.21 -2.72
N PHE A 26 14.46 23.34 -1.65
CA PHE A 26 14.75 24.65 -1.03
C PHE A 26 15.40 25.60 -2.03
N LEU A 27 16.46 25.16 -2.71
CA LEU A 27 17.16 25.99 -3.70
C LEU A 27 16.23 26.38 -4.85
N ALA A 28 15.48 25.43 -5.41
CA ALA A 28 14.54 25.71 -6.49
C ALA A 28 13.49 26.75 -6.08
N ILE A 29 12.89 26.60 -4.91
CA ILE A 29 11.86 27.52 -4.40
C ILE A 29 12.47 28.89 -4.06
N TYR A 30 13.66 28.91 -3.46
CA TYR A 30 14.37 30.16 -3.15
C TYR A 30 14.70 30.99 -4.40
N PHE A 31 15.02 30.34 -5.53
CA PHE A 31 15.35 31.04 -6.77
C PHE A 31 14.16 31.31 -7.69
N LEU A 32 13.10 30.50 -7.63
CA LEU A 32 11.98 30.54 -8.59
C LEU A 32 10.67 31.07 -7.99
N ALA A 33 10.49 31.03 -6.67
CA ALA A 33 9.25 31.45 -6.01
C ALA A 33 9.46 32.73 -5.20
N GLU A 34 8.37 33.49 -5.03
CA GLU A 34 8.38 34.73 -4.26
C GLU A 34 8.31 34.49 -2.74
N SER A 35 7.92 33.29 -2.30
CA SER A 35 7.86 32.91 -0.89
C SER A 35 8.42 31.50 -0.65
N LEU A 36 8.85 31.25 0.59
CA LEU A 36 9.31 29.94 1.05
C LEU A 36 8.16 29.04 1.55
N ASP A 37 6.91 29.48 1.47
CA ASP A 37 5.78 28.71 1.98
C ASP A 37 5.59 27.35 1.27
N PRO A 38 5.74 27.26 -0.08
CA PRO A 38 5.69 25.98 -0.76
C PRO A 38 6.79 25.02 -0.30
N PHE A 39 7.94 25.53 0.18
CA PHE A 39 9.03 24.68 0.65
C PHE A 39 8.63 23.94 1.92
N TRP A 40 7.96 24.61 2.86
CA TRP A 40 7.46 23.97 4.08
C TRP A 40 6.40 22.91 3.79
N ALA A 41 5.57 23.12 2.76
CA ALA A 41 4.63 22.12 2.27
C ALA A 41 5.34 20.88 1.69
N VAL A 42 6.36 21.08 0.82
CA VAL A 42 7.19 19.97 0.31
C VAL A 42 7.82 19.20 1.47
N LEU A 43 8.42 19.92 2.42
CA LEU A 43 9.11 19.32 3.55
C LEU A 43 8.16 18.51 4.45
N ALA A 44 6.96 19.02 4.71
CA ALA A 44 5.94 18.31 5.47
C ALA A 44 5.55 16.98 4.81
N GLY A 45 5.31 17.01 3.50
CA GLY A 45 5.00 15.80 2.71
C GLY A 45 6.14 14.79 2.69
N LEU A 46 7.38 15.27 2.49
CA LEU A 46 8.58 14.45 2.48
C LEU A 46 8.81 13.76 3.83
N ILE A 47 8.73 14.51 4.94
CA ILE A 47 8.87 13.97 6.30
C ILE A 47 7.78 12.92 6.55
N ALA A 48 6.54 13.20 6.20
CA ALA A 48 5.45 12.23 6.35
C ALA A 48 5.71 10.95 5.54
N GLY A 49 6.21 11.05 4.30
CA GLY A 49 6.56 9.88 3.49
C GLY A 49 7.61 8.99 4.16
N VAL A 50 8.67 9.60 4.69
CA VAL A 50 9.73 8.88 5.42
C VAL A 50 9.17 8.21 6.69
N LEU A 51 8.36 8.93 7.46
CA LEU A 51 7.77 8.39 8.70
C LEU A 51 6.76 7.27 8.44
N ILE A 52 5.99 7.35 7.34
CA ILE A 52 5.09 6.27 6.91
C ILE A 52 5.91 5.02 6.58
N GLY A 53 7.02 5.17 5.85
CA GLY A 53 7.92 4.06 5.56
C GLY A 53 8.49 3.40 6.82
N GLU A 54 8.99 4.20 7.76
CA GLU A 54 9.54 3.69 9.02
C GLU A 54 8.48 3.02 9.91
N SER A 55 7.28 3.58 9.98
CA SER A 55 6.17 2.94 10.70
C SER A 55 5.76 1.61 10.06
N THR A 56 5.71 1.56 8.72
CA THR A 56 5.41 0.32 7.99
C THR A 56 6.47 -0.75 8.28
N ASN A 57 7.75 -0.39 8.27
CA ASN A 57 8.84 -1.29 8.65
C ASN A 57 8.69 -1.80 10.10
N TYR A 58 8.31 -0.95 11.06
CA TYR A 58 8.06 -1.37 12.44
C TYR A 58 6.96 -2.43 12.57
N PHE A 59 5.85 -2.28 11.83
CA PHE A 59 4.71 -3.20 11.89
C PHE A 59 4.88 -4.48 11.07
N THR A 60 5.80 -4.50 10.11
CA THR A 60 5.96 -5.63 9.17
C THR A 60 7.26 -6.40 9.36
N SER A 61 8.35 -5.79 9.80
CA SER A 61 9.63 -6.48 9.96
C SER A 61 9.64 -7.40 11.19
N TYR A 62 10.17 -8.62 11.03
CA TYR A 62 10.37 -9.56 12.15
C TYR A 62 11.47 -9.11 13.13
N ALA A 63 12.15 -7.99 12.88
CA ALA A 63 13.06 -7.40 13.86
C ALA A 63 12.31 -6.87 15.08
N TYR A 64 11.06 -6.44 14.90
CA TYR A 64 10.26 -5.75 15.90
C TYR A 64 9.20 -6.66 16.54
N SER A 65 8.71 -6.21 17.71
CA SER A 65 7.73 -6.92 18.52
C SER A 65 6.42 -7.26 17.79
N PRO A 66 5.82 -6.37 16.96
CA PRO A 66 4.51 -6.64 16.38
C PRO A 66 4.50 -7.93 15.53
N THR A 67 5.46 -8.06 14.61
CA THR A 67 5.63 -9.25 13.77
C THR A 67 6.07 -10.49 14.56
N LYS A 68 7.00 -10.34 15.51
CA LYS A 68 7.41 -11.47 16.39
C LYS A 68 6.23 -12.06 17.16
N SER A 69 5.29 -11.21 17.58
CA SER A 69 4.10 -11.67 18.28
C SER A 69 3.15 -12.50 17.42
N ILE A 70 3.17 -12.31 16.09
CA ILE A 70 2.44 -13.15 15.13
C ILE A 70 3.12 -14.52 15.04
N SER A 71 4.44 -14.57 14.90
CA SER A 71 5.18 -15.84 14.89
C SER A 71 4.98 -16.63 16.19
N GLN A 72 4.91 -15.94 17.33
CA GLN A 72 4.57 -16.57 18.60
C GLN A 72 3.13 -17.10 18.59
N ALA A 73 2.17 -16.34 18.05
CA ALA A 73 0.77 -16.79 17.93
C ALA A 73 0.63 -18.05 17.05
N SER A 74 1.46 -18.20 16.01
CA SER A 74 1.49 -19.42 15.18
C SER A 74 1.76 -20.69 15.98
N THR A 75 2.44 -20.62 17.13
CA THR A 75 2.64 -21.79 18.01
C THR A 75 1.35 -22.33 18.63
N THR A 76 0.29 -21.52 18.64
CA THR A 76 -1.05 -21.91 19.12
C THR A 76 -1.93 -22.44 17.98
N GLY A 77 -1.62 -22.08 16.73
CA GLY A 77 -2.31 -22.55 15.52
C GLY A 77 -2.84 -21.43 14.63
N ALA A 78 -3.28 -21.79 13.42
CA ALA A 78 -3.60 -20.86 12.33
C ALA A 78 -4.65 -19.80 12.70
N GLY A 79 -5.64 -20.16 13.52
CA GLY A 79 -6.65 -19.21 13.99
C GLY A 79 -6.05 -18.04 14.79
N ALA A 80 -5.08 -18.33 15.66
CA ALA A 80 -4.36 -17.31 16.42
C ALA A 80 -3.46 -16.47 15.49
N THR A 81 -2.80 -17.09 14.50
CA THR A 81 -2.01 -16.40 13.47
C THR A 81 -2.84 -15.36 12.72
N ILE A 82 -4.01 -15.74 12.22
CA ILE A 82 -4.90 -14.86 11.47
C ILE A 82 -5.40 -13.71 12.36
N ILE A 83 -5.89 -14.01 13.56
CA ILE A 83 -6.39 -12.96 14.47
C ILE A 83 -5.27 -11.96 14.79
N ARG A 84 -4.07 -12.45 15.10
CA ARG A 84 -2.95 -11.59 15.52
C ARG A 84 -2.45 -10.72 14.39
N GLY A 85 -2.30 -11.26 13.17
CA GLY A 85 -1.83 -10.46 12.03
C GLY A 85 -2.87 -9.47 11.52
N PHE A 86 -4.17 -9.81 11.60
CA PHE A 86 -5.23 -8.85 11.27
C PHE A 86 -5.30 -7.71 12.28
N ALA A 87 -5.23 -8.04 13.58
CA ALA A 87 -5.16 -7.03 14.64
C ALA A 87 -3.92 -6.12 14.50
N ASN A 88 -2.77 -6.69 14.14
CA ASN A 88 -1.55 -5.93 13.85
C ASN A 88 -1.74 -4.92 12.71
N GLY A 89 -2.37 -5.34 11.61
CA GLY A 89 -2.68 -4.45 10.48
C GLY A 89 -3.61 -3.31 10.89
N LEU A 90 -4.67 -3.60 11.64
CA LEU A 90 -5.58 -2.57 12.15
C LEU A 90 -4.89 -1.58 13.10
N LEU A 91 -3.96 -2.04 13.95
CA LEU A 91 -3.16 -1.14 14.80
C LEU A 91 -2.18 -0.28 13.98
N SER A 92 -1.67 -0.83 12.88
CA SER A 92 -0.68 -0.16 12.04
C SER A 92 -1.19 1.08 11.29
N ILE A 93 -2.51 1.30 11.24
CA ILE A 93 -3.10 2.48 10.61
C ILE A 93 -2.81 3.77 11.39
N LEU A 94 -2.59 3.66 12.71
CA LEU A 94 -2.52 4.82 13.60
C LEU A 94 -1.41 5.81 13.21
N PRO A 95 -0.13 5.40 13.04
CA PRO A 95 0.91 6.37 12.71
C PRO A 95 0.73 7.02 11.33
N PRO A 96 0.49 6.28 10.23
CA PRO A 96 0.28 6.89 8.91
C PRO A 96 -0.85 7.91 8.88
N PHE A 97 -1.97 7.65 9.56
CA PHE A 97 -3.08 8.61 9.65
C PHE A 97 -2.64 9.91 10.35
N ILE A 98 -1.93 9.80 11.48
CA ILE A 98 -1.42 10.97 12.19
C ILE A 98 -0.44 11.75 11.32
N PHE A 99 0.48 11.07 10.63
CA PHE A 99 1.48 11.74 9.77
C PHE A 99 0.82 12.47 8.60
N VAL A 100 -0.18 11.86 7.95
CA VAL A 100 -0.92 12.51 6.86
C VAL A 100 -1.72 13.71 7.37
N VAL A 101 -2.38 13.61 8.53
CA VAL A 101 -3.13 14.73 9.13
C VAL A 101 -2.20 15.88 9.47
N VAL A 102 -1.06 15.61 10.12
CA VAL A 102 -0.07 16.64 10.46
C VAL A 102 0.50 17.28 9.20
N ALA A 103 0.90 16.49 8.20
CA ALA A 103 1.40 17.02 6.95
C ALA A 103 0.38 17.89 6.22
N LEU A 104 -0.89 17.48 6.22
CA LEU A 104 -1.98 18.26 5.66
C LEU A 104 -2.14 19.60 6.38
N LEU A 105 -2.20 19.61 7.71
CA LEU A 105 -2.40 20.84 8.49
C LEU A 105 -1.23 21.82 8.31
N VAL A 106 0.01 21.31 8.33
CA VAL A 106 1.21 22.11 8.09
C VAL A 106 1.21 22.67 6.67
N ALA A 107 0.99 21.82 5.66
CA ALA A 107 1.00 22.25 4.26
C ALA A 107 -0.12 23.27 3.97
N TYR A 108 -1.31 23.06 4.56
CA TYR A 108 -2.43 23.99 4.46
C TYR A 108 -2.13 25.33 5.12
N HIS A 109 -1.46 25.34 6.26
CA HIS A 109 -1.08 26.58 6.95
C HIS A 109 -0.16 27.45 6.10
N PHE A 110 0.83 26.84 5.42
CA PHE A 110 1.80 27.58 4.63
C PHE A 110 1.27 28.01 3.25
N ALA A 111 0.59 27.13 2.51
CA ALA A 111 0.19 27.44 1.13
C ALA A 111 -1.24 26.99 0.79
N SER A 112 -2.15 26.94 1.77
CA SER A 112 -3.54 26.49 1.59
C SER A 112 -3.59 25.12 0.89
N PHE A 113 -4.63 24.86 0.11
CA PHE A 113 -4.76 23.61 -0.64
C PHE A 113 -3.70 23.42 -1.74
N TYR A 114 -3.08 24.51 -2.23
CA TYR A 114 -1.91 24.38 -3.10
C TYR A 114 -0.76 23.72 -2.34
N GLY A 115 -0.54 24.13 -1.09
CA GLY A 115 0.39 23.47 -0.17
C GLY A 115 0.08 21.99 0.00
N VAL A 116 -1.19 21.61 0.21
CA VAL A 116 -1.59 20.19 0.33
C VAL A 116 -1.23 19.40 -0.93
N ALA A 117 -1.43 19.96 -2.13
CA ALA A 117 -1.01 19.35 -3.39
C ALA A 117 0.51 19.19 -3.49
N ILE A 118 1.24 20.24 -3.12
CA ILE A 118 2.70 20.27 -3.11
C ILE A 118 3.28 19.30 -2.07
N ALA A 119 2.61 19.10 -0.93
CA ALA A 119 2.98 18.08 0.04
C ALA A 119 2.81 16.66 -0.52
N GLY A 120 1.76 16.41 -1.32
CA GLY A 120 1.63 15.15 -2.06
C GLY A 120 2.81 14.90 -3.01
N ILE A 121 3.24 15.92 -3.75
CA ILE A 121 4.44 15.87 -4.62
C ILE A 121 5.70 15.69 -3.78
N GLY A 122 5.84 16.41 -2.68
CA GLY A 122 6.96 16.31 -1.75
C GLY A 122 7.10 14.91 -1.16
N MET A 123 5.97 14.27 -0.84
CA MET A 123 5.95 12.87 -0.44
C MET A 123 6.50 11.99 -1.57
N LEU A 124 6.00 12.11 -2.80
CA LEU A 124 6.42 11.32 -3.98
C LEU A 124 7.79 11.70 -4.57
N SER A 125 8.44 12.73 -4.07
CA SER A 125 9.64 13.28 -4.70
C SER A 125 10.83 12.32 -4.71
N THR A 126 10.85 11.32 -3.82
CA THR A 126 11.83 10.23 -3.77
C THR A 126 11.34 8.95 -4.45
N LEU A 127 10.26 9.01 -5.24
CA LEU A 127 9.63 7.87 -5.89
C LEU A 127 10.64 7.02 -6.69
N GLY A 128 11.63 7.63 -7.35
CA GLY A 128 12.63 6.90 -8.13
C GLY A 128 13.41 5.86 -7.30
N ILE A 129 13.90 6.25 -6.11
CA ILE A 129 14.61 5.30 -5.23
C ILE A 129 13.62 4.34 -4.56
N THR A 130 12.45 4.81 -4.17
CA THR A 130 11.42 3.97 -3.52
C THR A 130 10.92 2.86 -4.45
N LEU A 131 10.64 3.18 -5.72
CA LEU A 131 10.30 2.20 -6.76
C LEU A 131 11.43 1.23 -7.03
N ALA A 132 12.69 1.71 -7.08
CA ALA A 132 13.83 0.82 -7.27
C ALA A 132 13.96 -0.18 -6.11
N THR A 133 13.70 0.24 -4.88
CA THR A 133 13.70 -0.65 -3.71
C THR A 133 12.50 -1.60 -3.68
N ASP A 134 11.33 -1.18 -4.16
CA ASP A 134 10.16 -2.06 -4.27
C ASP A 134 10.36 -3.12 -5.36
N ALA A 135 10.83 -2.70 -6.54
CA ALA A 135 11.13 -3.59 -7.67
C ALA A 135 12.27 -4.58 -7.38
N TYR A 136 13.17 -4.25 -6.46
CA TYR A 136 14.22 -5.16 -6.00
C TYR A 136 13.65 -6.44 -5.38
N GLY A 137 12.53 -6.37 -4.65
CA GLY A 137 11.93 -7.53 -3.97
C GLY A 137 11.54 -8.66 -4.93
N PRO A 138 10.67 -8.40 -5.92
CA PRO A 138 10.30 -9.41 -6.92
C PRO A 138 11.48 -9.95 -7.74
N VAL A 139 12.54 -9.16 -7.94
CA VAL A 139 13.77 -9.65 -8.61
C VAL A 139 14.49 -10.65 -7.72
N ALA A 140 14.61 -10.38 -6.41
CA ALA A 140 15.23 -11.27 -5.44
C ALA A 140 14.44 -12.58 -5.25
N ASP A 141 13.11 -12.49 -5.19
CA ASP A 141 12.22 -13.66 -5.09
C ASP A 141 12.36 -14.57 -6.32
N ASN A 142 12.29 -14.00 -7.53
CA ASN A 142 12.51 -14.76 -8.77
C ASN A 142 13.90 -15.40 -8.84
N ALA A 143 14.94 -14.70 -8.37
CA ALA A 143 16.29 -15.27 -8.30
C ALA A 143 16.32 -16.49 -7.36
N GLY A 144 15.68 -16.41 -6.19
CA GLY A 144 15.55 -17.55 -5.27
C GLY A 144 14.79 -18.72 -5.89
N GLY A 145 13.71 -18.46 -6.62
CA GLY A 145 12.98 -19.47 -7.38
C GLY A 145 13.83 -20.17 -8.45
N ILE A 146 14.61 -19.41 -9.22
CA ILE A 146 15.52 -19.96 -10.24
C ILE A 146 16.62 -20.83 -9.59
N VAL A 147 17.17 -20.39 -8.45
CA VAL A 147 18.19 -21.13 -7.69
C VAL A 147 17.64 -22.48 -7.22
N GLU A 148 16.42 -22.50 -6.67
CA GLU A 148 15.73 -23.72 -6.23
C GLU A 148 15.47 -24.67 -7.41
N MET A 149 14.89 -24.16 -8.50
CA MET A 149 14.56 -24.96 -9.68
C MET A 149 15.79 -25.47 -10.45
N SER A 150 16.94 -24.84 -10.26
CA SER A 150 18.21 -25.23 -10.91
C SER A 150 19.09 -26.10 -10.02
N HIS A 151 18.63 -26.48 -8.82
CA HIS A 151 19.38 -27.29 -7.84
C HIS A 151 20.79 -26.74 -7.53
N LEU A 152 20.92 -25.41 -7.49
CA LEU A 152 22.18 -24.77 -7.14
C LEU A 152 22.54 -25.00 -5.66
N PRO A 153 23.83 -24.86 -5.27
CA PRO A 153 24.27 -25.11 -3.90
C PRO A 153 23.46 -24.34 -2.83
N PRO A 154 23.21 -24.94 -1.65
CA PRO A 154 22.40 -24.31 -0.59
C PRO A 154 22.86 -22.91 -0.17
N GLU A 155 24.17 -22.65 -0.21
CA GLU A 155 24.73 -21.33 0.09
C GLU A 155 24.17 -20.23 -0.84
N ILE A 156 23.90 -20.55 -2.12
CA ILE A 156 23.29 -19.59 -3.05
C ILE A 156 21.84 -19.33 -2.67
N ARG A 157 21.11 -20.36 -2.23
CA ARG A 157 19.73 -20.23 -1.74
C ARG A 157 19.65 -19.38 -0.48
N GLU A 158 20.55 -19.61 0.48
CA GLU A 158 20.66 -18.81 1.70
C GLU A 158 20.90 -17.33 1.39
N ARG A 159 21.77 -17.04 0.41
CA ARG A 159 22.00 -15.67 -0.07
C ARG A 159 20.73 -15.08 -0.67
N THR A 160 20.05 -15.78 -1.58
CA THR A 160 18.80 -15.28 -2.18
C THR A 160 17.68 -15.12 -1.17
N ASP A 161 17.57 -15.99 -0.17
CA ASP A 161 16.56 -15.89 0.90
C ASP A 161 16.81 -14.66 1.79
N ALA A 162 18.08 -14.29 2.01
CA ALA A 162 18.45 -13.06 2.68
C ALA A 162 18.05 -11.81 1.86
N LEU A 163 18.17 -11.85 0.54
CA LEU A 163 17.75 -10.78 -0.37
C LEU A 163 16.21 -10.69 -0.48
N ASP A 164 15.51 -11.81 -0.56
CA ASP A 164 14.04 -11.88 -0.62
C ASP A 164 13.40 -11.30 0.65
N SER A 165 13.91 -11.69 1.83
CA SER A 165 13.40 -11.13 3.09
C SER A 165 13.67 -9.62 3.25
N LEU A 166 14.72 -9.08 2.60
CA LEU A 166 14.91 -7.64 2.45
C LEU A 166 13.85 -7.03 1.52
N GLY A 167 13.58 -7.71 0.40
CA GLY A 167 12.54 -7.43 -0.57
C GLY A 167 11.15 -7.28 0.07
N ASN A 168 10.75 -8.19 0.95
CA ASN A 168 9.41 -8.15 1.54
C ASN A 168 9.20 -6.93 2.46
N THR A 169 10.26 -6.51 3.17
CA THR A 169 10.24 -5.30 3.99
C THR A 169 10.21 -4.02 3.15
N THR A 170 10.98 -4.00 2.04
CA THR A 170 11.04 -2.85 1.13
C THR A 170 9.76 -2.71 0.32
N ALA A 171 9.16 -3.82 -0.11
CA ALA A 171 7.85 -3.84 -0.76
C ALA A 171 6.74 -3.33 0.16
N ALA A 172 6.74 -3.71 1.45
CA ALA A 172 5.80 -3.16 2.42
C ALA A 172 5.99 -1.64 2.56
N THR A 173 7.24 -1.18 2.69
CA THR A 173 7.59 0.24 2.80
C THR A 173 7.15 1.03 1.55
N GLY A 174 7.39 0.49 0.35
CA GLY A 174 6.97 1.06 -0.92
C GLY A 174 5.45 1.16 -1.04
N LYS A 175 4.72 0.12 -0.61
CA LYS A 175 3.25 0.15 -0.53
C LYS A 175 2.76 1.22 0.44
N GLY A 176 3.33 1.30 1.64
CA GLY A 176 2.97 2.33 2.62
C GLY A 176 3.14 3.74 2.06
N PHE A 177 4.26 3.98 1.37
CA PHE A 177 4.54 5.25 0.70
C PHE A 177 3.56 5.56 -0.45
N ALA A 178 3.27 4.58 -1.32
CA ALA A 178 2.30 4.73 -2.39
C ALA A 178 0.89 5.01 -1.86
N ILE A 179 0.49 4.35 -0.76
CA ILE A 179 -0.81 4.55 -0.12
C ILE A 179 -0.91 5.92 0.56
N GLY A 180 0.12 6.35 1.28
CA GLY A 180 0.18 7.68 1.92
C GLY A 180 0.15 8.83 0.91
N SER A 181 0.90 8.69 -0.18
CA SER A 181 0.95 9.70 -1.23
C SER A 181 -0.35 9.77 -2.03
N ALA A 182 -0.99 8.63 -2.28
CA ALA A 182 -2.31 8.58 -2.86
C ALA A 182 -3.34 9.32 -1.99
N ALA A 183 -3.27 9.20 -0.66
CA ALA A 183 -4.18 9.91 0.24
C ALA A 183 -4.01 11.45 0.14
N LEU A 184 -2.78 11.98 0.25
CA LEU A 184 -2.53 13.43 0.10
C LEU A 184 -2.88 13.94 -1.29
N THR A 185 -2.51 13.19 -2.33
CA THR A 185 -2.81 13.57 -3.72
C THR A 185 -4.31 13.55 -3.98
N ALA A 186 -5.04 12.57 -3.45
CA ALA A 186 -6.48 12.52 -3.60
C ALA A 186 -7.17 13.69 -2.89
N LEU A 187 -6.68 14.14 -1.73
CA LEU A 187 -7.18 15.35 -1.07
C LEU A 187 -6.94 16.62 -1.91
N ALA A 188 -5.81 16.71 -2.60
CA ALA A 188 -5.55 17.80 -3.55
C ALA A 188 -6.45 17.73 -4.80
N LEU A 189 -6.71 16.52 -5.31
CA LEU A 189 -7.66 16.30 -6.40
C LEU A 189 -9.10 16.62 -5.97
N SER A 190 -9.47 16.41 -4.70
CA SER A 190 -10.76 16.83 -4.16
C SER A 190 -10.95 18.34 -4.25
N LEU A 191 -9.91 19.15 -3.99
CA LEU A 191 -9.97 20.59 -4.28
C LEU A 191 -10.15 20.84 -5.77
N SER A 192 -9.34 20.20 -6.62
CA SER A 192 -9.39 20.39 -8.07
C SER A 192 -10.78 20.10 -8.64
N TYR A 193 -11.41 19.03 -8.14
CA TYR A 193 -12.80 18.70 -8.40
C TYR A 193 -13.73 19.82 -7.95
N ALA A 194 -13.62 20.25 -6.69
CA ALA A 194 -14.49 21.28 -6.13
C ALA A 194 -14.38 22.62 -6.88
N VAL A 195 -13.20 22.96 -7.41
CA VAL A 195 -13.01 24.10 -8.32
C VAL A 195 -13.68 23.86 -9.66
N ALA A 196 -13.45 22.70 -10.28
CA ALA A 196 -14.01 22.36 -11.60
C ALA A 196 -15.55 22.39 -11.63
N VAL A 197 -16.20 21.94 -10.56
CA VAL A 197 -17.66 21.93 -10.44
C VAL A 197 -18.22 23.19 -9.77
N LYS A 198 -17.39 24.23 -9.61
CA LYS A 198 -17.77 25.54 -9.04
C LYS A 198 -18.43 25.40 -7.67
N ILE A 199 -17.85 24.53 -6.85
CA ILE A 199 -18.16 24.41 -5.43
C ILE A 199 -17.27 25.40 -4.65
N VAL A 200 -16.04 25.61 -5.09
CA VAL A 200 -15.10 26.56 -4.49
C VAL A 200 -14.43 27.37 -5.59
N ALA A 201 -14.11 28.63 -5.31
CA ALA A 201 -13.31 29.47 -6.20
C ALA A 201 -11.89 29.59 -5.66
N VAL A 202 -10.91 29.81 -6.55
CA VAL A 202 -9.54 30.14 -6.18
C VAL A 202 -9.27 31.55 -6.64
N ASP A 203 -8.85 32.41 -5.71
CA ASP A 203 -8.36 33.73 -6.05
C ASP A 203 -7.08 33.60 -6.89
N GLN A 204 -7.12 34.11 -8.12
CA GLN A 204 -6.01 34.04 -9.07
C GLN A 204 -4.81 34.88 -8.62
N ALA A 205 -5.01 35.91 -7.78
CA ALA A 205 -3.95 36.78 -7.29
C ALA A 205 -3.29 36.26 -6.01
N THR A 206 -4.07 35.62 -5.12
CA THR A 206 -3.57 35.18 -3.80
C THR A 206 -3.43 33.66 -3.65
N GLY A 207 -3.99 32.88 -4.59
CA GLY A 207 -4.04 31.42 -4.51
C GLY A 207 -4.96 30.90 -3.39
N GLN A 208 -5.68 31.78 -2.69
CA GLN A 208 -6.56 31.39 -1.60
C GLN A 208 -7.86 30.80 -2.11
N VAL A 209 -8.33 29.80 -1.37
CA VAL A 209 -9.59 29.13 -1.64
C VAL A 209 -10.73 29.93 -1.02
N ILE A 210 -11.59 30.50 -1.87
CA ILE A 210 -12.77 31.26 -1.49
C ILE A 210 -13.98 30.33 -1.52
N PHE A 211 -14.55 30.09 -0.34
CA PHE A 211 -15.83 29.42 -0.21
C PHE A 211 -16.95 30.40 -0.54
N ASP A 212 -17.84 30.03 -1.46
CA ASP A 212 -19.03 30.84 -1.72
C ASP A 212 -19.95 30.79 -0.48
N PRO A 213 -20.30 31.95 0.12
CA PRO A 213 -21.12 32.02 1.33
C PRO A 213 -22.48 31.34 1.22
N ASN A 214 -23.07 31.28 0.02
CA ASN A 214 -24.36 30.63 -0.22
C ASN A 214 -24.22 29.11 -0.46
N LEU A 215 -23.00 28.61 -0.61
CA LEU A 215 -22.63 27.23 -0.94
C LEU A 215 -22.29 26.40 0.32
N ALA A 216 -22.16 27.05 1.47
CA ALA A 216 -21.79 26.45 2.74
C ALA A 216 -22.85 25.45 3.27
N GLU A 217 -24.14 25.66 2.98
CA GLU A 217 -25.20 24.72 3.40
C GLU A 217 -25.17 23.42 2.60
N GLU A 218 -24.96 23.48 1.28
CA GLU A 218 -24.96 22.29 0.41
C GLU A 218 -23.67 21.46 0.53
N MET A 219 -22.54 22.12 0.83
CA MET A 219 -21.27 21.45 1.19
C MET A 219 -21.20 20.98 2.64
N SER A 220 -22.13 21.43 3.49
CA SER A 220 -22.14 21.04 4.89
C SER A 220 -22.15 19.53 5.03
N LEU A 221 -21.42 19.01 6.01
CA LEU A 221 -21.55 17.61 6.42
C LEU A 221 -22.96 17.27 6.92
N LEU A 222 -23.81 18.27 7.15
CA LEU A 222 -25.22 18.11 7.49
C LEU A 222 -26.14 18.09 6.25
N SER A 223 -25.62 18.30 5.04
CA SER A 223 -26.41 18.24 3.83
C SER A 223 -26.69 16.78 3.45
N ALA A 224 -27.95 16.47 3.14
CA ALA A 224 -28.36 15.11 2.78
C ALA A 224 -27.57 14.54 1.57
N PRO A 225 -27.29 15.31 0.50
CA PRO A 225 -26.44 14.83 -0.60
C PRO A 225 -25.02 14.48 -0.14
N MET A 226 -24.39 15.32 0.70
CA MET A 226 -23.03 15.10 1.19
C MET A 226 -22.95 13.85 2.07
N ILE A 227 -23.91 13.65 2.98
CA ILE A 227 -24.00 12.46 3.84
C ILE A 227 -24.21 11.20 3.00
N ALA A 228 -25.17 11.23 2.06
CA ALA A 228 -25.46 10.09 1.19
C ALA A 228 -24.23 9.70 0.37
N GLY A 229 -23.58 10.70 -0.23
CA GLY A 229 -22.30 10.54 -0.91
C GLY A 229 -21.25 9.90 -0.05
N LEU A 230 -20.99 10.47 1.15
CA LEU A 230 -19.99 9.98 2.09
C LEU A 230 -20.18 8.51 2.44
N LEU A 231 -21.41 8.10 2.78
CA LEU A 231 -21.71 6.71 3.12
C LEU A 231 -21.49 5.75 1.94
N LEU A 232 -21.90 6.15 0.73
CA LEU A 232 -21.63 5.38 -0.50
C LEU A 232 -20.12 5.28 -0.78
N GLY A 233 -19.38 6.37 -0.54
CA GLY A 233 -17.94 6.41 -0.68
C GLY A 233 -17.23 5.47 0.28
N VAL A 234 -17.61 5.49 1.56
CA VAL A 234 -17.05 4.62 2.61
C VAL A 234 -17.24 3.14 2.26
N MET A 235 -18.40 2.79 1.71
CA MET A 235 -18.75 1.42 1.33
C MET A 235 -17.89 0.87 0.19
N LEU A 236 -17.56 1.71 -0.81
CA LEU A 236 -16.98 1.25 -2.08
C LEU A 236 -15.65 0.48 -1.91
N PRO A 237 -14.64 0.96 -1.15
CA PRO A 237 -13.42 0.19 -0.92
C PRO A 237 -13.66 -1.16 -0.22
N GLY A 238 -14.63 -1.23 0.69
CA GLY A 238 -14.99 -2.48 1.36
C GLY A 238 -15.52 -3.53 0.38
N ILE A 239 -16.41 -3.13 -0.54
CA ILE A 239 -16.91 -4.00 -1.61
C ILE A 239 -15.76 -4.39 -2.56
N PHE A 240 -14.89 -3.44 -2.91
CA PHE A 240 -13.73 -3.70 -3.77
C PHE A 240 -12.81 -4.77 -3.17
N CYS A 241 -12.50 -4.67 -1.87
CA CYS A 241 -11.71 -5.67 -1.16
C CYS A 241 -12.42 -7.03 -1.13
N ALA A 242 -13.73 -7.06 -0.85
CA ALA A 242 -14.49 -8.31 -0.80
C ALA A 242 -14.49 -9.05 -2.15
N LEU A 243 -14.68 -8.32 -3.26
CA LEU A 243 -14.65 -8.88 -4.60
C LEU A 243 -13.27 -9.45 -4.94
N THR A 244 -12.21 -8.67 -4.72
CA THR A 244 -10.83 -9.11 -5.05
C THR A 244 -10.40 -10.31 -4.20
N LEU A 245 -10.70 -10.33 -2.90
CA LEU A 245 -10.43 -11.47 -2.03
C LEU A 245 -11.21 -12.72 -2.46
N THR A 246 -12.47 -12.57 -2.83
CA THR A 246 -13.31 -13.69 -3.32
C THR A 246 -12.75 -14.27 -4.63
N SER A 247 -12.33 -13.41 -5.55
CA SER A 247 -11.74 -13.81 -6.84
C SER A 247 -10.42 -14.57 -6.65
N VAL A 248 -9.55 -14.10 -5.75
CA VAL A 248 -8.32 -14.81 -5.39
C VAL A 248 -8.65 -16.17 -4.76
N GLY A 249 -9.61 -16.24 -3.83
CA GLY A 249 -10.03 -17.48 -3.19
C GLY A 249 -10.50 -18.55 -4.20
N LYS A 250 -11.38 -18.16 -5.14
CA LYS A 250 -11.84 -19.05 -6.23
C LYS A 250 -10.67 -19.56 -7.07
N THR A 251 -9.77 -18.65 -7.48
CA THR A 251 -8.63 -19.00 -8.34
C THR A 251 -7.67 -19.94 -7.62
N THR A 252 -7.40 -19.69 -6.33
CA THR A 252 -6.57 -20.56 -5.49
C THR A 252 -7.15 -21.97 -5.40
N SER A 253 -8.47 -22.13 -5.21
CA SER A 253 -9.08 -23.46 -5.19
C SER A 253 -8.86 -24.23 -6.49
N LEU A 254 -8.98 -23.57 -7.64
CA LEU A 254 -8.73 -24.17 -8.95
C LEU A 254 -7.27 -24.60 -9.13
N ILE A 255 -6.31 -23.76 -8.70
CA ILE A 255 -4.88 -24.10 -8.77
C ILE A 255 -4.57 -25.28 -7.84
N VAL A 256 -5.11 -25.29 -6.62
CA VAL A 256 -4.88 -26.38 -5.67
C VAL A 256 -5.44 -27.70 -6.19
N GLU A 257 -6.63 -27.68 -6.79
CA GLU A 257 -7.21 -28.86 -7.42
C GLU A 257 -6.37 -29.36 -8.59
N GLU A 258 -5.89 -28.46 -9.46
CA GLU A 258 -5.03 -28.81 -10.59
C GLU A 258 -3.68 -29.37 -10.15
N VAL A 259 -3.04 -28.76 -9.15
CA VAL A 259 -1.77 -29.28 -8.59
C VAL A 259 -1.99 -30.67 -7.97
N ARG A 260 -3.08 -30.87 -7.22
CA ARG A 260 -3.46 -32.19 -6.67
C ARG A 260 -3.74 -33.22 -7.76
N ARG A 261 -4.38 -32.80 -8.86
CA ARG A 261 -4.63 -33.65 -10.02
C ARG A 261 -3.32 -34.11 -10.63
N GLN A 262 -2.38 -33.19 -10.89
CA GLN A 262 -1.07 -33.53 -11.45
C GLN A 262 -0.32 -34.53 -10.57
N PHE A 263 -0.26 -34.31 -9.26
CA PHE A 263 0.35 -35.27 -8.32
C PHE A 263 -0.36 -36.62 -8.20
N ARG A 264 -1.64 -36.72 -8.58
CA ARG A 264 -2.40 -37.97 -8.53
C ARG A 264 -2.32 -38.76 -9.84
N GLU A 265 -2.24 -38.05 -10.97
CA GLU A 265 -2.45 -38.63 -12.30
C GLU A 265 -1.18 -38.69 -13.17
N ILE A 266 -0.16 -37.88 -12.87
CA ILE A 266 1.11 -37.92 -13.60
C ILE A 266 2.04 -38.87 -12.85
N ASP A 267 2.28 -40.04 -13.44
CA ASP A 267 3.24 -41.02 -12.92
C ASP A 267 4.65 -40.41 -12.81
N GLU A 268 5.40 -40.82 -11.80
CA GLU A 268 6.78 -40.38 -11.53
C GLU A 268 6.95 -38.88 -11.17
N LEU A 269 5.86 -38.15 -10.93
CA LEU A 269 5.92 -36.72 -10.55
C LEU A 269 6.40 -36.52 -9.10
N TRP A 270 6.04 -37.43 -8.18
CA TRP A 270 6.49 -37.38 -6.78
C TRP A 270 7.98 -37.65 -6.64
N GLU A 271 8.50 -38.53 -7.50
CA GLU A 271 9.89 -38.94 -7.61
C GLU A 271 10.74 -37.88 -8.33
N GLY A 272 10.10 -36.91 -9.00
CA GLY A 272 10.75 -35.83 -9.73
C GLY A 272 11.32 -36.25 -11.10
N ALA A 273 10.93 -37.41 -11.63
CA ALA A 273 11.37 -37.88 -12.95
C ALA A 273 10.47 -37.36 -14.08
N ALA A 274 9.18 -37.13 -13.80
CA ALA A 274 8.25 -36.52 -14.74
C ALA A 274 8.23 -34.99 -14.67
N ARG A 275 7.98 -34.33 -15.81
CA ARG A 275 7.87 -32.87 -15.90
C ARG A 275 6.43 -32.42 -15.61
N PRO A 276 6.21 -31.46 -14.68
CA PRO A 276 4.88 -30.90 -14.42
C PRO A 276 4.29 -30.14 -15.62
N GLU A 277 2.96 -30.04 -15.68
CA GLU A 277 2.24 -29.29 -16.70
C GLU A 277 2.11 -27.80 -16.30
N TYR A 278 3.23 -27.06 -16.32
CA TYR A 278 3.25 -25.64 -15.90
C TYR A 278 2.24 -24.76 -16.65
N GLY A 279 2.05 -25.01 -17.96
CA GLY A 279 1.15 -24.24 -18.81
C GLY A 279 -0.32 -24.30 -18.37
N ARG A 280 -0.75 -25.40 -17.73
CA ARG A 280 -2.12 -25.53 -17.18
C ARG A 280 -2.34 -24.54 -16.05
N CYS A 281 -1.44 -24.50 -15.08
CA CYS A 281 -1.52 -23.55 -13.96
C CYS A 281 -1.49 -22.11 -14.45
N VAL A 282 -0.64 -21.80 -15.43
CA VAL A 282 -0.59 -20.47 -16.06
C VAL A 282 -1.92 -20.12 -16.72
N ASP A 283 -2.50 -21.00 -17.56
CA ASP A 283 -3.77 -20.76 -18.25
C ASP A 283 -4.93 -20.52 -17.27
N ILE A 284 -5.01 -21.31 -16.19
CA ILE A 284 -6.00 -21.13 -15.12
C ILE A 284 -5.86 -19.74 -14.49
N CYS A 285 -4.64 -19.38 -14.05
CA CYS A 285 -4.36 -18.07 -13.45
C CYS A 285 -4.71 -16.93 -14.42
N THR A 286 -4.29 -17.02 -15.67
CA THR A 286 -4.50 -15.97 -16.68
C THR A 286 -5.98 -15.77 -16.98
N ARG A 287 -6.73 -16.84 -17.27
CA ARG A 287 -8.17 -16.73 -17.58
C ARG A 287 -8.96 -16.19 -16.40
N ALA A 288 -8.68 -16.70 -15.19
CA ALA A 288 -9.35 -16.26 -13.99
C ALA A 288 -9.05 -14.78 -13.71
N ALA A 289 -7.78 -14.37 -13.72
CA ALA A 289 -7.39 -12.98 -13.48
C ALA A 289 -8.02 -12.01 -14.49
N LEU A 290 -8.00 -12.34 -15.79
CA LEU A 290 -8.60 -11.51 -16.84
C LEU A 290 -10.11 -11.32 -16.65
N LYS A 291 -10.83 -12.38 -16.26
CA LYS A 291 -12.27 -12.33 -16.06
C LYS A 291 -12.64 -11.61 -14.77
N GLU A 292 -11.95 -11.93 -13.68
CA GLU A 292 -12.31 -11.46 -12.34
C GLU A 292 -11.91 -10.00 -12.10
N MET A 293 -10.91 -9.45 -12.81
CA MET A 293 -10.56 -8.03 -12.67
C MET A 293 -11.60 -7.06 -13.24
N LEU A 294 -12.46 -7.52 -14.16
CA LEU A 294 -13.40 -6.64 -14.87
C LEU A 294 -14.38 -5.96 -13.92
N ILE A 295 -14.99 -6.71 -12.99
CA ILE A 295 -16.03 -6.18 -12.11
C ILE A 295 -15.48 -5.11 -11.16
N PRO A 296 -14.39 -5.36 -10.39
CA PRO A 296 -13.81 -4.34 -9.52
C PRO A 296 -13.35 -3.09 -10.27
N SER A 297 -12.73 -3.25 -11.46
CA SER A 297 -12.26 -2.13 -12.28
C SER A 297 -13.41 -1.28 -12.83
N LEU A 298 -14.44 -1.91 -13.39
CA LEU A 298 -15.61 -1.20 -13.89
C LEU A 298 -16.37 -0.49 -12.76
N MET A 299 -16.47 -1.12 -11.59
CA MET A 299 -17.09 -0.53 -10.41
C MET A 299 -16.37 0.76 -9.98
N ALA A 300 -15.03 0.75 -9.93
CA ALA A 300 -14.24 1.92 -9.54
C ALA A 300 -14.40 3.10 -10.51
N ILE A 301 -14.63 2.83 -11.81
CA ILE A 301 -14.84 3.86 -12.84
C ILE A 301 -16.29 4.35 -12.86
N ALA A 302 -17.25 3.42 -12.80
CA ALA A 302 -18.67 3.74 -12.96
C ALA A 302 -19.27 4.38 -11.71
N ALA A 303 -18.83 4.01 -10.50
CA ALA A 303 -19.45 4.50 -9.27
C ALA A 303 -19.36 6.04 -9.10
N PRO A 304 -18.19 6.70 -9.28
CA PRO A 304 -18.12 8.16 -9.24
C PRO A 304 -19.02 8.84 -10.28
N LEU A 305 -19.10 8.28 -11.50
CA LEU A 305 -19.94 8.82 -12.57
C LEU A 305 -21.43 8.72 -12.20
N LEU A 306 -21.87 7.56 -11.72
CA LEU A 306 -23.25 7.34 -11.30
C LEU A 306 -23.63 8.28 -10.15
N VAL A 307 -22.78 8.40 -9.13
CA VAL A 307 -23.05 9.33 -8.02
C VAL A 307 -23.11 10.78 -8.52
N GLY A 308 -22.17 11.20 -9.38
CA GLY A 308 -22.14 12.55 -9.91
C GLY A 308 -23.35 12.91 -10.77
N PHE A 309 -23.75 12.03 -11.69
CA PHE A 309 -24.89 12.30 -12.60
C PHE A 309 -26.26 12.11 -11.94
N VAL A 310 -26.40 11.21 -10.98
CA VAL A 310 -27.70 10.90 -10.34
C VAL A 310 -27.93 11.73 -9.08
N LEU A 311 -26.92 11.86 -8.21
CA LEU A 311 -27.04 12.53 -6.91
C LEU A 311 -26.42 13.93 -6.90
N GLY A 312 -25.71 14.30 -7.97
CA GLY A 312 -25.16 15.64 -8.16
C GLY A 312 -23.77 15.82 -7.54
N LYS A 313 -23.23 17.02 -7.75
CA LYS A 313 -21.83 17.35 -7.46
C LYS A 313 -21.45 17.30 -5.97
N TYR A 314 -22.38 17.60 -5.07
CA TYR A 314 -22.13 17.57 -3.62
C TYR A 314 -22.09 16.14 -3.08
N ALA A 315 -22.98 15.27 -3.56
CA ALA A 315 -22.92 13.85 -3.24
C ALA A 315 -21.63 13.21 -3.76
N LEU A 316 -21.18 13.60 -4.96
CA LEU A 316 -19.89 13.14 -5.46
C LEU A 316 -18.72 13.66 -4.61
N ALA A 317 -18.76 14.90 -4.12
CA ALA A 317 -17.75 15.41 -3.18
C ALA A 317 -17.68 14.54 -1.91
N GLY A 318 -18.83 14.25 -1.31
CA GLY A 318 -18.94 13.36 -0.14
C GLY A 318 -18.41 11.95 -0.45
N PHE A 319 -18.78 11.40 -1.60
CA PHE A 319 -18.33 10.08 -2.06
C PHE A 319 -16.82 9.98 -2.19
N LEU A 320 -16.17 10.98 -2.81
CA LEU A 320 -14.72 11.01 -2.92
C LEU A 320 -14.05 11.04 -1.54
N MET A 321 -14.55 11.88 -0.62
CA MET A 321 -14.02 11.95 0.74
C MET A 321 -14.19 10.63 1.51
N GLY A 322 -15.36 9.99 1.39
CA GLY A 322 -15.64 8.71 2.02
C GLY A 322 -14.75 7.59 1.49
N ALA A 323 -14.59 7.54 0.16
CA ALA A 323 -13.76 6.54 -0.50
C ALA A 323 -12.27 6.71 -0.19
N ILE A 324 -11.77 7.95 -0.09
CA ILE A 324 -10.40 8.24 0.33
C ILE A 324 -10.18 7.77 1.77
N ALA A 325 -11.08 8.13 2.69
CA ALA A 325 -10.93 7.82 4.11
C ALA A 325 -10.96 6.31 4.39
N SER A 326 -11.98 5.59 3.88
CA SER A 326 -12.07 4.14 4.09
C SER A 326 -11.05 3.36 3.26
N GLY A 327 -10.74 3.82 2.06
CA GLY A 327 -9.72 3.23 1.19
C GLY A 327 -8.34 3.31 1.81
N PHE A 328 -7.96 4.47 2.36
CA PHE A 328 -6.69 4.65 3.06
C PHE A 328 -6.55 3.72 4.28
N LEU A 329 -7.63 3.60 5.07
CA LEU A 329 -7.70 2.68 6.21
C LEU A 329 -7.48 1.22 5.78
N LEU A 330 -8.29 0.75 4.82
CA LEU A 330 -8.25 -0.64 4.38
C LEU A 330 -6.94 -0.98 3.67
N ALA A 331 -6.40 -0.06 2.86
CA ALA A 331 -5.16 -0.27 2.14
C ALA A 331 -3.98 -0.49 3.10
N ILE A 332 -3.82 0.35 4.13
CA ILE A 332 -2.75 0.19 5.12
C ILE A 332 -2.95 -1.10 5.91
N ALA A 333 -4.17 -1.33 6.43
CA ALA A 333 -4.45 -2.48 7.27
C ALA A 333 -4.16 -3.80 6.54
N LEU A 334 -4.66 -3.96 5.31
CA LEU A 334 -4.47 -5.17 4.52
C LEU A 334 -3.01 -5.34 4.07
N ALA A 335 -2.34 -4.26 3.65
CA ALA A 335 -0.93 -4.33 3.24
C ALA A 335 -0.02 -4.75 4.40
N ASN A 336 -0.22 -4.17 5.58
CA ASN A 336 0.62 -4.45 6.74
C ASN A 336 0.28 -5.79 7.40
N SER A 337 -0.99 -6.20 7.42
CA SER A 337 -1.35 -7.57 7.80
C SER A 337 -0.64 -8.60 6.91
N GLY A 338 -0.76 -8.44 5.58
CA GLY A 338 -0.08 -9.30 4.61
C GLY A 338 1.43 -9.37 4.81
N GLY A 339 2.10 -8.21 4.86
CA GLY A 339 3.55 -8.14 5.04
C GLY A 339 4.03 -8.70 6.38
N SER A 340 3.26 -8.50 7.46
CA SER A 340 3.60 -9.03 8.78
C SER A 340 3.39 -10.55 8.89
N TRP A 341 2.37 -11.13 8.25
CA TRP A 341 2.25 -12.59 8.16
C TRP A 341 3.41 -13.22 7.41
N ASP A 342 3.78 -12.65 6.26
CA ASP A 342 4.88 -13.21 5.46
C ASP A 342 6.22 -13.13 6.19
N ASN A 343 6.53 -12.00 6.83
CA ASN A 343 7.74 -11.88 7.64
C ASN A 343 7.69 -12.73 8.92
N ALA A 344 6.51 -12.96 9.50
CA ALA A 344 6.35 -13.89 10.62
C ALA A 344 6.65 -15.34 10.20
N LYS A 345 6.23 -15.75 8.99
CA LYS A 345 6.59 -17.04 8.39
C LYS A 345 8.11 -17.14 8.19
N LYS A 346 8.74 -16.14 7.56
CA LYS A 346 10.20 -16.11 7.36
C LYS A 346 10.98 -16.20 8.69
N TRP A 347 10.45 -15.63 9.77
CA TRP A 347 11.06 -15.76 11.10
C TRP A 347 11.08 -17.21 11.59
N ILE A 348 9.98 -17.94 11.41
CA ILE A 348 9.88 -19.37 11.75
C ILE A 348 10.79 -20.20 10.84
N GLU A 349 10.82 -19.93 9.52
CA GLU A 349 11.67 -20.63 8.55
C GLU A 349 13.17 -20.60 8.90
N ARG A 350 13.61 -19.60 9.67
CA ARG A 350 15.00 -19.47 10.19
C ARG A 350 15.30 -20.34 11.41
N GLY A 351 14.42 -21.27 11.76
CA GLY A 351 14.60 -22.21 12.86
C GLY A 351 13.96 -21.79 14.19
N ASN A 352 13.28 -20.64 14.24
CA ASN A 352 12.50 -20.26 15.41
C ASN A 352 11.23 -21.10 15.49
N TYR A 353 10.76 -21.40 16.70
CA TYR A 353 9.50 -22.14 16.93
C TYR A 353 9.38 -23.45 16.13
N GLY A 354 10.49 -24.19 16.01
CA GLY A 354 10.53 -25.51 15.36
C GLY A 354 10.90 -25.51 13.88
N GLY A 355 11.02 -24.36 13.22
CA GLY A 355 11.54 -24.30 11.86
C GLY A 355 10.58 -24.80 10.77
N LYS A 356 11.11 -24.95 9.55
CA LYS A 356 10.35 -25.43 8.39
C LYS A 356 9.73 -26.80 8.68
N GLY A 357 8.43 -26.93 8.37
CA GLY A 357 7.66 -28.17 8.51
C GLY A 357 6.99 -28.38 9.87
N SER A 358 7.31 -27.56 10.88
CA SER A 358 6.62 -27.59 12.17
C SER A 358 5.15 -27.18 12.05
N ASP A 359 4.34 -27.48 13.07
CA ASP A 359 2.95 -27.04 13.09
C ASP A 359 2.83 -25.52 13.15
N ALA A 360 3.76 -24.84 13.82
CA ALA A 360 3.85 -23.38 13.82
C ALA A 360 4.19 -22.83 12.43
N HIS A 361 4.98 -23.54 11.62
CA HIS A 361 5.28 -23.13 10.24
C HIS A 361 4.08 -23.30 9.30
N LYS A 362 3.25 -24.33 9.53
CA LYS A 362 2.02 -24.56 8.76
C LYS A 362 0.91 -23.56 9.14
N ALA A 363 0.97 -22.99 10.34
CA ALA A 363 -0.05 -22.14 10.96
C ALA A 363 0.09 -20.66 10.65
#